data_AF-A0A2V9QPJ1-F1
#
_entry.id   AF-A0A2V9QPJ1-F1
#
_cell.length_a   1.000
_cell.length_b   1.000
_cell.length_c   1.000
_cell.angle_alpha   90.00
_cell.angle_beta   90.00
_cell.angle_gamma   90.00
#
_symmetry.space_group_name_H-M   'P 1'
#
loop_
_entity.id
_entity.type
_entity.pdbx_description
1 polymer ?
#
loop_
_entity_poly.entity_id
_entity_poly.type
_entity_poly.pdbx_seq_one_letter_code
_entity_poly.pdbx_strand_id
1 'polypeptide(L)'
;MTDQELTDLRRDKWHVNGNPVRTLDDARSFIESVGFSLTYPSRAPLLVPTFIGAWFGSDEHLPLHRAFLDPEAREGTDLMVRMLRDRSAYEVNLGDENNGLLLSAAVFPYFYALVGERNPRHAPRPGPRSPYSQLACDAYAIIHRKGPISKSKLQDELGKGISIPALDKSLAELWSKLRITRVDYHEREGASWDVLQRWAPDAVAEGVNTSVPSALSAVLSKYLDCVIAADLPELESFFGVFVARSKVREAVHALLDAREFSFVTVGNKSLIQIANLPAHRSQAK
;
A
#
# COMPACT_ATOMS: atom_id res chain seq x y z
N MET A 1 20.51 -20.46 -4.75
CA MET A 1 19.49 -20.42 -3.68
C MET A 1 18.49 -21.53 -3.97
N THR A 2 17.98 -22.22 -2.95
CA THR A 2 16.91 -23.22 -3.11
C THR A 2 15.53 -22.57 -2.94
N ASP A 3 14.46 -23.24 -3.39
CA ASP A 3 13.09 -22.76 -3.17
C ASP A 3 12.75 -22.63 -1.67
N GLN A 4 13.30 -23.54 -0.85
CA GLN A 4 13.13 -23.50 0.60
C GLN A 4 13.86 -22.30 1.22
N GLU A 5 15.12 -22.05 0.82
CA GLU A 5 15.89 -20.89 1.30
C GLU A 5 15.18 -19.57 0.97
N LEU A 6 14.64 -19.42 -0.24
CA LEU A 6 13.87 -18.22 -0.62
C LEU A 6 12.61 -18.08 0.25
N THR A 7 11.92 -19.18 0.51
CA THR A 7 10.73 -19.19 1.38
C THR A 7 11.09 -18.78 2.80
N ASP A 8 12.16 -19.32 3.37
CA ASP A 8 12.61 -19.00 4.73
C ASP A 8 13.04 -17.53 4.87
N LEU A 9 13.77 -17.00 3.88
CA LEU A 9 14.14 -15.57 3.83
C LEU A 9 12.92 -14.66 3.78
N ARG A 10 11.89 -15.03 2.99
CA ARG A 10 10.62 -14.29 2.97
C ARG A 10 9.89 -14.40 4.30
N ARG A 11 9.79 -15.59 4.89
CA ARG A 11 9.10 -15.79 6.18
C ARG A 11 9.73 -14.96 7.30
N ASP A 12 11.06 -14.86 7.31
CA ASP A 12 11.80 -14.00 8.22
C ASP A 12 11.52 -12.51 7.95
N LYS A 13 11.71 -12.06 6.70
CA LYS A 13 11.44 -10.66 6.29
C LYS A 13 10.00 -10.23 6.58
N TRP A 14 9.04 -11.15 6.46
CA TRP A 14 7.61 -10.89 6.63
C TRP A 14 7.10 -11.13 8.05
N HIS A 15 8.00 -11.48 8.99
CA HIS A 15 7.64 -11.74 10.39
C HIS A 15 6.60 -12.86 10.56
N VAL A 16 6.64 -13.89 9.71
CA VAL A 16 5.76 -15.07 9.79
C VAL A 16 6.51 -16.34 10.21
N ASN A 17 7.67 -16.16 10.84
CA ASN A 17 8.51 -17.22 11.42
C ASN A 17 8.44 -17.28 12.94
N GLY A 18 7.34 -16.83 13.55
CA GLY A 18 7.15 -16.81 15.00
C GLY A 18 7.63 -15.55 15.71
N ASN A 19 7.96 -14.48 14.96
CA ASN A 19 8.40 -13.18 15.49
C ASN A 19 7.29 -12.11 15.32
N PRO A 20 6.21 -12.16 16.13
CA PRO A 20 5.07 -11.29 15.92
C PRO A 20 5.36 -9.81 16.23
N VAL A 21 4.75 -8.93 15.44
CA VAL A 21 4.67 -7.49 15.72
C VAL A 21 3.67 -7.27 16.86
N ARG A 22 4.09 -6.66 17.98
CA ARG A 22 3.21 -6.45 19.15
C ARG A 22 3.13 -5.01 19.64
N THR A 23 4.11 -4.18 19.31
CA THR A 23 4.13 -2.77 19.69
C THR A 23 4.03 -1.85 18.47
N LEU A 24 3.77 -0.57 18.71
CA LEU A 24 3.77 0.42 17.65
C LEU A 24 5.16 0.59 17.02
N ASP A 25 6.23 0.48 17.82
CA ASP A 25 7.61 0.57 17.31
C ASP A 25 8.00 -0.67 16.47
N ASP A 26 7.52 -1.85 16.85
CA ASP A 26 7.65 -3.05 16.01
C ASP A 26 6.90 -2.87 14.69
N ALA A 27 5.67 -2.32 14.74
CA ALA A 27 4.84 -2.13 13.56
C ALA A 27 5.48 -1.13 12.58
N ARG A 28 6.03 -0.03 13.11
CA ARG A 28 6.82 0.96 12.35
C ARG A 28 8.06 0.33 11.72
N SER A 29 8.81 -0.44 12.49
CA SER A 29 10.03 -1.11 12.02
C SER A 29 9.72 -2.15 10.95
N PHE A 30 8.65 -2.92 11.14
CA PHE A 30 8.16 -3.90 10.17
C PHE A 30 7.78 -3.21 8.86
N ILE A 31 6.87 -2.23 8.87
CA ILE A 31 6.38 -1.60 7.65
C ILE A 31 7.52 -0.89 6.90
N GLU A 32 8.46 -0.25 7.61
CA GLU A 32 9.65 0.36 7.01
C GLU A 32 10.57 -0.70 6.39
N SER A 33 10.76 -1.84 7.05
CA SER A 33 11.57 -2.96 6.54
C SER A 33 10.98 -3.55 5.26
N VAL A 34 9.67 -3.86 5.23
CA VAL A 34 9.04 -4.49 4.06
C VAL A 34 8.62 -3.47 2.99
N GLY A 35 8.37 -2.22 3.36
CA GLY A 35 7.92 -1.15 2.47
C GLY A 35 6.46 -1.26 2.04
N PHE A 36 5.95 -2.47 1.86
CA PHE A 36 4.60 -2.80 1.40
C PHE A 36 4.01 -3.93 2.24
N SER A 37 2.74 -3.84 2.58
CA SER A 37 2.00 -4.94 3.19
C SER A 37 0.52 -4.80 2.90
N LEU A 38 -0.17 -5.87 2.53
CA LEU A 38 -1.63 -5.85 2.62
C LEU A 38 -2.04 -5.81 4.10
N THR A 39 -3.22 -5.29 4.42
CA THR A 39 -3.73 -5.43 5.80
C THR A 39 -4.09 -6.89 6.08
N TYR A 40 -4.86 -7.51 5.18
CA TYR A 40 -5.35 -8.89 5.27
C TYR A 40 -4.91 -9.72 4.07
N PRO A 41 -4.97 -11.07 4.15
CA PRO A 41 -4.82 -11.92 2.98
C PRO A 41 -5.87 -11.59 1.90
N SER A 42 -5.45 -11.53 0.64
CA SER A 42 -6.32 -11.34 -0.52
C SER A 42 -6.70 -12.68 -1.16
N ARG A 43 -7.88 -12.75 -1.80
CA ARG A 43 -8.32 -13.96 -2.53
C ARG A 43 -7.42 -14.33 -3.71
N ALA A 44 -6.97 -13.32 -4.44
CA ALA A 44 -5.91 -13.47 -5.44
C ALA A 44 -4.60 -13.14 -4.71
N PRO A 45 -3.74 -14.12 -4.41
CA PRO A 45 -2.53 -13.87 -3.64
C PRO A 45 -1.61 -12.95 -4.43
N LEU A 46 -1.36 -11.77 -3.86
CA LEU A 46 -0.24 -10.92 -4.27
C LEU A 46 0.97 -11.35 -3.47
N LEU A 47 2.14 -11.36 -4.10
CA LEU A 47 3.40 -11.71 -3.44
C LEU A 47 3.89 -10.53 -2.58
N VAL A 48 3.21 -10.29 -1.48
CA VAL A 48 3.54 -9.27 -0.46
C VAL A 48 3.16 -9.79 0.91
N PRO A 49 3.78 -9.33 1.99
CA PRO A 49 3.36 -9.70 3.33
C PRO A 49 1.96 -9.17 3.66
N THR A 50 1.40 -9.69 4.74
CA THR A 50 0.20 -9.13 5.36
C THR A 50 0.56 -8.61 6.75
N PHE A 51 -0.02 -7.48 7.13
CA PHE A 51 0.25 -6.85 8.43
C PHE A 51 -0.32 -7.71 9.54
N ILE A 52 -1.48 -8.33 9.29
CA ILE A 52 -2.09 -9.26 10.22
C ILE A 52 -1.28 -10.56 10.34
N GLY A 53 -0.67 -11.05 9.27
CA GLY A 53 0.28 -12.16 9.36
C GLY A 53 1.48 -11.83 10.26
N ALA A 54 2.06 -10.64 10.09
CA ALA A 54 3.13 -10.16 10.95
C ALA A 54 2.66 -9.96 12.41
N TRP A 55 1.43 -9.50 12.65
CA TRP A 55 0.84 -9.41 14.00
C TRP A 55 0.72 -10.78 14.66
N PHE A 56 0.26 -11.79 13.93
CA PHE A 56 0.16 -13.15 14.46
C PHE A 56 1.51 -13.86 14.55
N GLY A 57 2.51 -13.44 13.77
CA GLY A 57 3.78 -14.15 13.65
C GLY A 57 3.69 -15.37 12.75
N SER A 58 2.63 -15.49 11.94
CA SER A 58 2.28 -16.67 11.15
C SER A 58 1.52 -16.27 9.88
N ASP A 59 1.61 -17.09 8.83
CA ASP A 59 0.83 -17.00 7.61
C ASP A 59 -0.35 -18.00 7.59
N GLU A 60 -0.52 -18.79 8.65
CA GLU A 60 -1.54 -19.81 8.77
C GLU A 60 -2.81 -19.30 9.43
N HIS A 61 -3.97 -19.79 8.96
CA HIS A 61 -5.30 -19.54 9.55
C HIS A 61 -5.65 -18.05 9.78
N LEU A 62 -5.09 -17.16 8.97
CA LEU A 62 -5.30 -15.73 9.11
C LEU A 62 -6.74 -15.32 8.81
N PRO A 63 -7.28 -14.35 9.56
CA PRO A 63 -8.60 -13.83 9.27
C PRO A 63 -8.62 -13.12 7.92
N LEU A 64 -9.69 -13.33 7.17
CA LEU A 64 -10.01 -12.53 5.99
C LEU A 64 -10.67 -11.22 6.43
N HIS A 65 -10.57 -10.18 5.60
CA HIS A 65 -11.00 -8.77 5.74
C HIS A 65 -12.06 -8.40 6.81
N ARG A 66 -13.03 -9.25 7.18
CA ARG A 66 -13.99 -9.00 8.28
C ARG A 66 -13.38 -9.03 9.70
N ALA A 67 -12.17 -8.57 9.90
CA ALA A 67 -11.48 -8.60 11.18
C ALA A 67 -12.05 -7.66 12.26
N PHE A 68 -12.95 -6.73 11.93
CA PHE A 68 -13.75 -6.07 12.98
C PHE A 68 -14.64 -7.06 13.75
N LEU A 69 -14.88 -8.25 13.19
CA LEU A 69 -15.57 -9.36 13.85
C LEU A 69 -14.62 -10.36 14.49
N ASP A 70 -13.30 -10.24 14.27
CA ASP A 70 -12.29 -11.11 14.87
C ASP A 70 -11.67 -10.39 16.07
N PRO A 71 -12.01 -10.81 17.32
CA PRO A 71 -11.44 -10.22 18.52
C PRO A 71 -9.90 -10.25 18.54
N GLU A 72 -9.28 -11.25 17.92
CA GLU A 72 -7.82 -11.46 17.95
C GLU A 72 -7.07 -10.50 16.99
N ALA A 73 -7.75 -9.99 15.98
CA ALA A 73 -7.20 -9.02 15.03
C ALA A 73 -7.47 -7.55 15.40
N ARG A 74 -8.29 -7.30 16.45
CA ARG A 74 -8.67 -5.95 16.87
C ARG A 74 -7.48 -5.12 17.34
N GLU A 75 -6.60 -5.70 18.16
CA GLU A 75 -5.40 -5.02 18.65
C GLU A 75 -4.41 -4.72 17.52
N GLY A 76 -4.22 -5.66 16.60
CA GLY A 76 -3.43 -5.43 15.37
C GLY A 76 -4.02 -4.29 14.55
N THR A 77 -5.34 -4.26 14.38
CA THR A 77 -6.03 -3.16 13.67
C THR A 77 -5.84 -1.82 14.36
N ASP A 78 -5.88 -1.76 15.70
CA ASP A 78 -5.58 -0.53 16.45
C ASP A 78 -4.14 -0.05 16.21
N LEU A 79 -3.16 -0.95 16.20
CA LEU A 79 -1.77 -0.60 15.85
C LEU A 79 -1.65 -0.05 14.43
N MET A 80 -2.32 -0.68 13.46
CA MET A 80 -2.38 -0.15 12.09
C MET A 80 -2.96 1.26 12.05
N VAL A 81 -4.08 1.51 12.73
CA VAL A 81 -4.71 2.84 12.78
C VAL A 81 -3.78 3.86 13.43
N ARG A 82 -3.03 3.47 14.46
CA ARG A 82 -2.02 4.34 15.09
C ARG A 82 -0.87 4.71 14.14
N MET A 83 -0.41 3.77 13.32
CA MET A 83 0.57 4.04 12.24
C MET A 83 0.03 4.98 11.15
N LEU A 84 -1.28 4.91 10.86
CA LEU A 84 -1.90 5.88 9.97
C LEU A 84 -1.87 7.27 10.64
N ARG A 85 -2.38 7.39 11.88
CA ARG A 85 -2.47 8.66 12.61
C ARG A 85 -1.12 9.39 12.73
N ASP A 86 -0.04 8.67 13.02
CA ASP A 86 1.30 9.26 13.13
C ASP A 86 2.05 9.38 11.79
N ARG A 87 1.46 8.85 10.71
CA ARG A 87 1.96 8.86 9.33
C ARG A 87 3.22 8.03 9.12
N SER A 88 3.46 7.02 9.95
CA SER A 88 4.49 6.01 9.69
C SER A 88 4.07 5.02 8.59
N ALA A 89 2.76 4.88 8.36
CA ALA A 89 2.21 4.12 7.25
C ALA A 89 1.10 4.89 6.52
N TYR A 90 0.88 4.53 5.27
CA TYR A 90 -0.14 5.10 4.40
C TYR A 90 -0.97 4.00 3.76
N GLU A 91 -2.29 4.16 3.73
CA GLU A 91 -3.19 3.19 3.12
C GLU A 91 -3.54 3.63 1.68
N VAL A 92 -3.36 2.72 0.72
CA VAL A 92 -3.72 2.95 -0.69
C VAL A 92 -4.65 1.86 -1.20
N ASN A 93 -5.50 2.25 -2.15
CA ASN A 93 -6.50 1.36 -2.74
C ASN A 93 -5.94 0.64 -3.97
N LEU A 94 -5.93 -0.69 -3.95
CA LEU A 94 -5.58 -1.54 -5.09
C LEU A 94 -6.81 -2.21 -5.75
N GLY A 95 -8.02 -1.70 -5.48
CA GLY A 95 -9.27 -2.20 -6.05
C GLY A 95 -10.15 -2.98 -5.06
N ASP A 96 -9.64 -3.27 -3.86
CA ASP A 96 -10.44 -3.76 -2.73
C ASP A 96 -10.46 -2.68 -1.63
N GLU A 97 -11.59 -1.96 -1.50
CA GLU A 97 -11.75 -0.87 -0.51
C GLU A 97 -11.45 -1.33 0.92
N ASN A 98 -11.55 -2.63 1.14
CA ASN A 98 -11.55 -3.25 2.44
C ASN A 98 -10.22 -3.95 2.79
N ASN A 99 -9.33 -4.09 1.81
CA ASN A 99 -8.01 -4.64 2.01
C ASN A 99 -6.99 -3.69 1.38
N GLY A 100 -6.76 -2.58 2.07
CA GLY A 100 -5.79 -1.58 1.66
C GLY A 100 -4.38 -2.16 1.61
N LEU A 101 -3.58 -1.66 0.67
CA LEU A 101 -2.13 -1.83 0.71
C LEU A 101 -1.56 -0.74 1.62
N LEU A 102 -0.87 -1.16 2.68
CA LEU A 102 -0.07 -0.30 3.53
C LEU A 102 1.29 -0.06 2.87
N LEU A 103 1.69 1.21 2.86
CA LEU A 103 2.99 1.68 2.39
C LEU A 103 3.73 2.32 3.56
N SER A 104 5.02 2.04 3.68
CA SER A 104 5.89 2.78 4.59
C SER A 104 5.95 4.27 4.22
N ALA A 105 6.27 5.11 5.20
CA ALA A 105 6.49 6.52 4.96
C ALA A 105 7.59 6.80 3.92
N ALA A 106 8.66 6.00 3.89
CA ALA A 106 9.74 6.16 2.90
C ALA A 106 9.31 5.81 1.46
N VAL A 107 8.36 4.90 1.29
CA VAL A 107 7.89 4.48 -0.04
C VAL A 107 6.78 5.38 -0.58
N PHE A 108 5.95 5.92 0.31
CA PHE A 108 4.73 6.61 -0.08
C PHE A 108 4.94 7.77 -1.08
N PRO A 109 5.94 8.67 -0.96
CA PRO A 109 6.16 9.73 -1.93
C PRO A 109 6.40 9.20 -3.35
N TYR A 110 7.15 8.11 -3.50
CA TYR A 110 7.39 7.47 -4.80
C TYR A 110 6.10 6.86 -5.35
N PHE A 111 5.31 6.19 -4.51
CA PHE A 111 4.00 5.70 -4.95
C PHE A 111 3.07 6.85 -5.37
N TYR A 112 3.07 7.96 -4.64
CA TYR A 112 2.32 9.17 -4.98
C TYR A 112 2.73 9.72 -6.35
N ALA A 113 4.02 9.75 -6.67
CA ALA A 113 4.51 10.20 -7.98
C ALA A 113 3.98 9.36 -9.16
N LEU A 114 3.65 8.08 -8.92
CA LEU A 114 3.11 7.15 -9.92
C LEU A 114 1.59 7.30 -10.10
N VAL A 115 0.85 7.50 -9.01
CA VAL A 115 -0.62 7.37 -8.98
C VAL A 115 -1.35 8.68 -8.70
N GLY A 116 -0.73 9.56 -7.90
CA GLY A 116 -1.31 10.80 -7.40
C GLY A 116 -1.45 11.90 -8.44
N GLU A 117 -2.24 12.91 -8.09
CA GLU A 117 -2.42 14.09 -8.92
C GLU A 117 -1.18 14.98 -8.94
N ARG A 118 -0.80 15.47 -10.13
CA ARG A 118 0.32 16.42 -10.27
C ARG A 118 -0.01 17.81 -9.74
N ASN A 119 -1.30 18.15 -9.67
CA ASN A 119 -1.78 19.43 -9.14
C ASN A 119 -2.77 19.21 -7.98
N PRO A 120 -2.32 18.74 -6.81
CA PRO A 120 -3.21 18.34 -5.71
C PRO A 120 -4.03 19.50 -5.15
N ARG A 121 -3.55 20.75 -5.27
CA ARG A 121 -4.25 21.95 -4.80
C ARG A 121 -5.48 22.30 -5.62
N HIS A 122 -5.54 21.87 -6.88
CA HIS A 122 -6.72 22.10 -7.71
C HIS A 122 -7.77 21.08 -7.35
N ALA A 123 -8.98 21.54 -7.03
CA ALA A 123 -10.12 20.67 -6.77
C ALA A 123 -10.37 19.71 -7.95
N PRO A 124 -10.80 18.46 -7.69
CA PRO A 124 -11.22 17.55 -8.74
C PRO A 124 -12.39 18.17 -9.50
N ARG A 125 -12.48 17.87 -10.80
CA ARG A 125 -13.54 18.39 -11.67
C ARG A 125 -14.20 17.22 -12.38
N PRO A 126 -15.53 17.20 -12.51
CA PRO A 126 -16.22 16.18 -13.27
C PRO A 126 -16.10 16.46 -14.77
N GLY A 127 -16.36 15.45 -15.61
CA GLY A 127 -16.42 15.61 -17.05
C GLY A 127 -16.29 14.30 -17.83
N PRO A 128 -16.49 14.30 -19.16
CA PRO A 128 -16.55 13.08 -19.98
C PRO A 128 -15.29 12.21 -19.95
N ARG A 129 -14.13 12.80 -19.63
CA ARG A 129 -12.83 12.12 -19.49
C ARG A 129 -12.26 12.22 -18.08
N SER A 130 -13.03 12.76 -17.14
CA SER A 130 -12.59 12.84 -15.75
C SER A 130 -12.72 11.48 -15.09
N PRO A 131 -11.75 11.07 -14.25
CA PRO A 131 -11.93 9.91 -13.39
C PRO A 131 -12.93 10.16 -12.25
N TYR A 132 -13.42 11.40 -12.10
CA TYR A 132 -14.28 11.81 -11.00
C TYR A 132 -15.72 12.05 -11.46
N SER A 133 -16.66 11.41 -10.78
CA SER A 133 -18.09 11.74 -10.85
C SER A 133 -18.40 13.09 -10.19
N GLN A 134 -19.61 13.62 -10.44
CA GLN A 134 -20.11 14.80 -9.73
C GLN A 134 -20.15 14.55 -8.22
N LEU A 135 -20.64 13.38 -7.80
CA LEU A 135 -20.72 13.00 -6.39
C LEU A 135 -19.34 12.93 -5.71
N ALA A 136 -18.32 12.44 -6.41
CA ALA A 136 -16.93 12.49 -5.92
C ALA A 136 -16.44 13.93 -5.73
N CYS A 137 -16.76 14.84 -6.65
CA CYS A 137 -16.36 16.23 -6.52
C CYS A 137 -17.06 16.93 -5.35
N ASP A 138 -18.36 16.67 -5.16
CA ASP A 138 -19.15 17.22 -4.06
C ASP A 138 -18.66 16.67 -2.70
N ALA A 139 -18.39 15.36 -2.63
CA ALA A 139 -17.79 14.73 -1.45
C ALA A 139 -16.43 15.35 -1.11
N TYR A 140 -15.55 15.52 -2.10
CA TYR A 140 -14.26 16.18 -1.91
C TYR A 140 -14.41 17.60 -1.38
N ALA A 141 -15.36 18.39 -1.90
CA ALA A 141 -15.58 19.75 -1.43
C ALA A 141 -15.99 19.81 0.06
N ILE A 142 -16.83 18.88 0.52
CA ILE A 142 -17.22 18.76 1.93
C ILE A 142 -16.02 18.37 2.79
N ILE A 143 -15.29 17.32 2.41
CA ILE A 143 -14.09 16.85 3.13
C ILE A 143 -13.05 17.97 3.19
N HIS A 144 -12.78 18.65 2.07
CA HIS A 144 -11.86 19.77 2.00
C HIS A 144 -12.25 20.91 2.94
N ARG A 145 -13.53 21.24 3.06
CA ARG A 145 -14.03 22.31 3.93
C ARG A 145 -14.03 21.92 5.42
N LYS A 146 -14.47 20.70 5.75
CA LYS A 146 -14.73 20.28 7.13
C LYS A 146 -13.55 19.60 7.82
N GLY A 147 -12.56 19.12 7.06
CA GLY A 147 -11.51 18.26 7.61
C GLY A 147 -11.98 16.79 7.67
N PRO A 148 -11.35 15.99 8.55
CA PRO A 148 -11.69 14.57 8.73
C PRO A 148 -13.19 14.36 8.98
N ILE A 149 -13.81 13.48 8.20
CA ILE A 149 -15.24 13.17 8.30
C ILE A 149 -15.52 11.69 8.04
N SER A 150 -16.40 11.08 8.85
CA SER A 150 -16.82 9.70 8.65
C SER A 150 -17.81 9.57 7.50
N LYS A 151 -17.92 8.36 6.95
CA LYS A 151 -18.80 8.06 5.80
C LYS A 151 -20.27 8.41 6.08
N SER A 152 -20.78 8.11 7.27
CA SER A 152 -22.15 8.43 7.68
C SER A 152 -22.39 9.93 7.76
N LYS A 153 -21.49 10.68 8.42
CA LYS A 153 -21.57 12.15 8.50
C LYS A 153 -21.47 12.80 7.12
N LEU A 154 -20.64 12.26 6.24
CA LEU A 154 -20.53 12.75 4.86
C LEU A 154 -21.82 12.51 4.07
N GLN A 155 -22.47 11.36 4.26
CA GLN A 155 -23.77 11.08 3.64
C GLN A 155 -24.85 12.05 4.10
N ASP A 156 -24.90 12.38 5.39
CA ASP A 156 -25.84 13.36 5.94
C ASP A 156 -25.65 14.75 5.32
N GLU A 157 -24.40 15.16 5.10
CA GLU A 157 -24.05 16.44 4.46
C GLU A 157 -24.38 16.48 2.96
N LEU A 158 -24.23 15.36 2.26
CA LEU A 158 -24.58 15.24 0.84
C LEU A 158 -26.09 15.15 0.61
N GLY A 159 -26.83 14.70 1.62
CA GLY A 159 -28.29 14.62 1.64
C GLY A 159 -28.85 13.21 1.49
N LYS A 160 -30.07 13.02 2.02
CA LYS A 160 -30.75 11.71 2.19
C LYS A 160 -31.02 10.91 0.91
N GLY A 161 -30.77 11.47 -0.27
CA GLY A 161 -30.97 10.80 -1.57
C GLY A 161 -29.77 9.98 -2.05
N ILE A 162 -28.61 10.11 -1.41
CA ILE A 162 -27.39 9.39 -1.80
C ILE A 162 -27.38 8.01 -1.16
N SER A 163 -27.27 6.96 -1.99
CA SER A 163 -27.09 5.59 -1.51
C SER A 163 -25.66 5.36 -1.04
N ILE A 164 -25.47 4.48 -0.04
CA ILE A 164 -24.15 4.10 0.47
C ILE A 164 -23.24 3.57 -0.66
N PRO A 165 -23.70 2.68 -1.57
CA PRO A 165 -22.84 2.20 -2.66
C PRO A 165 -22.38 3.31 -3.63
N ALA A 166 -23.22 4.33 -3.85
CA ALA A 166 -22.83 5.47 -4.69
C ALA A 166 -21.75 6.33 -4.01
N LEU A 167 -21.86 6.49 -2.69
CA LEU A 167 -20.84 7.18 -1.88
C LEU A 167 -19.53 6.38 -1.83
N ASP A 168 -19.59 5.06 -1.63
CA ASP A 168 -18.42 4.17 -1.63
C ASP A 168 -17.66 4.27 -2.95
N LYS A 169 -18.37 4.17 -4.08
CA LYS A 169 -17.80 4.37 -5.41
C LYS A 169 -17.13 5.74 -5.53
N SER A 170 -17.77 6.81 -5.04
CA SER A 170 -17.26 8.18 -5.14
C SER A 170 -16.00 8.39 -4.28
N LEU A 171 -15.96 7.80 -3.09
CA LEU A 171 -14.76 7.80 -2.24
C LEU A 171 -13.63 6.98 -2.89
N ALA A 172 -13.94 5.84 -3.50
CA ALA A 172 -12.97 5.02 -4.23
C ALA A 172 -12.38 5.77 -5.43
N GLU A 173 -13.19 6.52 -6.20
CA GLU A 173 -12.71 7.39 -7.29
C GLU A 173 -11.66 8.38 -6.78
N LEU A 174 -11.95 9.10 -5.69
CA LEU A 174 -11.02 10.06 -5.07
C LEU A 174 -9.77 9.38 -4.51
N TRP A 175 -9.93 8.27 -3.78
CA TRP A 175 -8.83 7.57 -3.12
C TRP A 175 -7.89 6.90 -4.13
N SER A 176 -8.41 6.40 -5.25
CA SER A 176 -7.61 5.81 -6.35
C SER A 176 -6.62 6.80 -6.99
N LYS A 177 -6.85 8.10 -6.82
CA LYS A 177 -5.99 9.19 -7.27
C LYS A 177 -5.34 9.95 -6.12
N LEU A 178 -5.39 9.39 -4.91
CA LEU A 178 -4.78 9.94 -3.70
C LEU A 178 -5.26 11.39 -3.44
N ARG A 179 -6.52 11.70 -3.76
CA ARG A 179 -7.15 12.99 -3.44
C ARG A 179 -7.51 13.06 -1.96
N ILE A 180 -7.96 11.93 -1.43
CA ILE A 180 -8.31 11.73 -0.03
C ILE A 180 -7.61 10.47 0.48
N THR A 181 -7.56 10.33 1.79
CA THR A 181 -7.08 9.13 2.46
C THR A 181 -7.88 8.89 3.73
N ARG A 182 -7.85 7.66 4.22
CA ARG A 182 -8.29 7.34 5.58
C ARG A 182 -7.23 7.86 6.55
N VAL A 183 -7.67 8.61 7.56
CA VAL A 183 -6.79 9.22 8.56
C VAL A 183 -7.04 8.70 9.96
N ASP A 184 -8.20 8.07 10.16
CA ASP A 184 -8.60 7.49 11.43
C ASP A 184 -9.65 6.40 11.22
N TYR A 185 -9.86 5.57 12.24
CA TYR A 185 -10.93 4.59 12.32
C TYR A 185 -11.59 4.61 13.70
N HIS A 186 -12.92 4.60 13.71
CA HIS A 186 -13.73 4.45 14.92
C HIS A 186 -14.70 3.28 14.77
N GLU A 187 -14.84 2.45 15.81
CA GLU A 187 -15.66 1.23 15.77
C GLU A 187 -17.12 1.47 15.35
N ARG A 188 -17.71 2.59 15.77
CA ARG A 188 -19.11 2.92 15.47
C ARG A 188 -19.31 3.67 14.16
N GLU A 189 -18.31 4.45 13.74
CA GLU A 189 -18.44 5.37 12.60
C GLU A 189 -17.65 4.90 11.36
N GLY A 190 -16.80 3.89 11.51
CA GLY A 190 -15.88 3.42 10.49
C GLY A 190 -14.71 4.38 10.27
N ALA A 191 -14.16 4.35 9.05
CA ALA A 191 -13.06 5.21 8.66
C ALA A 191 -13.46 6.68 8.55
N SER A 192 -12.57 7.57 9.00
CA SER A 192 -12.63 9.01 8.75
C SER A 192 -11.75 9.37 7.56
N TRP A 193 -12.30 10.15 6.64
CA TRP A 193 -11.65 10.57 5.40
C TRP A 193 -11.21 12.02 5.49
N ASP A 194 -9.98 12.30 5.04
CA ASP A 194 -9.47 13.66 4.89
C ASP A 194 -8.79 13.87 3.53
N VAL A 195 -8.59 15.14 3.15
CA VAL A 195 -7.78 15.50 1.98
C VAL A 195 -6.32 15.14 2.25
N LEU A 196 -5.76 14.26 1.42
CA LEU A 196 -4.40 13.76 1.61
C LEU A 196 -3.37 14.90 1.67
N GLN A 197 -3.49 15.90 0.79
CA GLN A 197 -2.56 17.03 0.77
C GLN A 197 -2.54 17.83 2.08
N ARG A 198 -3.69 17.97 2.76
CA ARG A 198 -3.74 18.65 4.07
C ARG A 198 -3.11 17.78 5.15
N TRP A 199 -3.36 16.48 5.09
CA TRP A 199 -2.95 15.53 6.13
C TRP A 199 -1.46 15.17 6.06
N ALA A 200 -0.91 14.99 4.85
CA ALA A 200 0.49 14.67 4.60
C ALA A 200 1.11 15.60 3.53
N PRO A 201 1.23 16.90 3.82
CA PRO A 201 1.68 17.89 2.84
C PRO A 201 3.10 17.62 2.32
N ASP A 202 4.01 17.19 3.19
CA ASP A 202 5.42 16.96 2.85
C ASP A 202 5.58 15.77 1.90
N ALA A 203 4.95 14.64 2.23
CA ALA A 203 5.01 13.43 1.40
C ALA A 203 4.35 13.65 0.03
N VAL A 204 3.26 14.44 -0.02
CA VAL A 204 2.64 14.85 -1.29
C VAL A 204 3.56 15.78 -2.07
N ALA A 205 4.19 16.76 -1.43
CA ALA A 205 5.11 17.68 -2.09
C ALA A 205 6.32 16.94 -2.68
N GLU A 206 6.91 16.01 -1.93
CA GLU A 206 7.99 15.15 -2.40
C GLU A 206 7.55 14.31 -3.60
N GLY A 207 6.39 13.67 -3.54
CA GLY A 207 5.85 12.89 -4.66
C GLY A 207 5.56 13.72 -5.91
N VAL A 208 5.02 14.94 -5.77
CA VAL A 208 4.81 15.87 -6.90
C VAL A 208 6.14 16.22 -7.58
N ASN A 209 7.18 16.44 -6.80
CA ASN A 209 8.51 16.82 -7.27
C ASN A 209 9.35 15.62 -7.75
N THR A 210 8.85 14.39 -7.59
CA THR A 210 9.53 13.18 -8.02
C THR A 210 9.15 12.79 -9.44
N SER A 211 10.16 12.43 -10.24
CA SER A 211 9.97 11.96 -11.62
C SER A 211 9.36 10.54 -11.64
N VAL A 212 8.55 10.24 -12.66
CA VAL A 212 7.95 8.89 -12.81
C VAL A 212 9.03 7.79 -12.91
N PRO A 213 10.12 7.94 -13.71
CA PRO A 213 11.16 6.92 -13.76
C PRO A 213 11.84 6.70 -12.39
N SER A 214 12.23 7.77 -11.70
CA SER A 214 12.86 7.66 -10.37
C SER A 214 11.95 6.98 -9.36
N ALA A 215 10.66 7.33 -9.36
CA ALA A 215 9.68 6.70 -8.50
C ALA A 215 9.50 5.21 -8.82
N LEU A 216 9.39 4.87 -10.11
CA LEU A 216 9.21 3.47 -10.51
C LEU A 216 10.42 2.62 -10.11
N SER A 217 11.64 3.13 -10.30
CA SER A 217 12.86 2.45 -9.85
C SER A 217 12.89 2.25 -8.33
N ALA A 218 12.57 3.29 -7.55
CA ALA A 218 12.58 3.20 -6.08
C ALA A 218 11.56 2.17 -5.57
N VAL A 219 10.32 2.19 -6.09
CA VAL A 219 9.27 1.26 -5.69
C VAL A 219 9.59 -0.17 -6.14
N LEU A 220 10.16 -0.37 -7.33
CA LEU A 220 10.63 -1.68 -7.81
C LEU A 220 11.73 -2.25 -6.92
N SER A 221 12.75 -1.45 -6.60
CA SER A 221 13.84 -1.87 -5.72
C SER A 221 13.30 -2.25 -4.35
N LYS A 222 12.42 -1.42 -3.75
CA LYS A 222 11.86 -1.74 -2.44
C LYS A 222 10.97 -2.99 -2.47
N TYR A 223 10.25 -3.23 -3.57
CA TYR A 223 9.47 -4.46 -3.73
C TYR A 223 10.38 -5.68 -3.78
N LEU A 224 11.49 -5.64 -4.51
CA LEU A 224 12.46 -6.74 -4.52
C LEU A 224 13.18 -6.92 -3.19
N ASP A 225 13.44 -5.86 -2.40
CA ASP A 225 13.89 -5.99 -1.01
C ASP A 225 12.85 -6.70 -0.14
N CYS A 226 11.57 -6.43 -0.37
CA CYS A 226 10.46 -7.06 0.34
C CYS A 226 10.32 -8.55 0.01
N VAL A 227 10.36 -8.91 -1.27
CA VAL A 227 10.07 -10.29 -1.74
C VAL A 227 11.33 -11.11 -2.00
N ILE A 228 12.50 -10.51 -1.77
CA ILE A 228 13.86 -11.05 -1.98
C ILE A 228 14.22 -11.26 -3.46
N ALA A 229 13.37 -11.98 -4.19
CA ALA A 229 13.48 -12.18 -5.63
C ALA A 229 12.10 -12.42 -6.24
N ALA A 230 11.88 -12.02 -7.50
CA ALA A 230 10.64 -12.25 -8.23
C ALA A 230 10.93 -12.40 -9.73
N ASP A 231 10.04 -13.04 -10.48
CA ASP A 231 10.13 -13.04 -11.95
C ASP A 231 9.47 -11.79 -12.58
N LEU A 232 9.74 -11.54 -13.86
CA LEU A 232 9.17 -10.40 -14.58
C LEU A 232 7.62 -10.46 -14.65
N PRO A 233 6.98 -11.61 -14.93
CA PRO A 233 5.52 -11.73 -14.84
C PRO A 233 4.95 -11.33 -13.47
N GLU A 234 5.57 -11.70 -12.37
CA GLU A 234 5.17 -11.32 -11.01
C GLU A 234 5.26 -9.80 -10.82
N LEU A 235 6.36 -9.17 -11.24
CA LEU A 235 6.51 -7.71 -11.21
C LEU A 235 5.44 -7.02 -12.07
N GLU A 236 5.22 -7.48 -13.30
CA GLU A 236 4.18 -6.93 -14.17
C GLU A 236 2.76 -7.13 -13.64
N SER A 237 2.52 -8.22 -12.90
CA SER A 237 1.24 -8.51 -12.26
C SER A 237 0.96 -7.53 -11.12
N PHE A 238 1.90 -7.39 -10.18
CA PHE A 238 1.74 -6.52 -9.01
C PHE A 238 1.68 -5.04 -9.41
N PHE A 239 2.67 -4.55 -10.15
CA PHE A 239 2.74 -3.15 -10.56
C PHE A 239 1.71 -2.79 -11.63
N GLY A 240 1.26 -3.78 -12.41
CA GLY A 240 0.25 -3.63 -13.45
C GLY A 240 -1.10 -3.06 -12.96
N VAL A 241 -1.34 -3.11 -11.66
CA VAL A 241 -2.53 -2.56 -11.01
C VAL A 241 -2.55 -1.03 -11.06
N PHE A 242 -1.39 -0.37 -11.06
CA PHE A 242 -1.28 1.09 -10.97
C PHE A 242 -0.29 1.72 -11.96
N VAL A 243 0.52 0.91 -12.67
CA VAL A 243 1.44 1.33 -13.73
C VAL A 243 1.25 0.44 -14.96
N ALA A 244 1.37 1.00 -16.16
CA ALA A 244 1.31 0.21 -17.39
C ALA A 244 2.43 -0.83 -17.44
N ARG A 245 2.10 -2.10 -17.72
CA ARG A 245 3.06 -3.23 -17.73
C ARG A 245 4.28 -2.99 -18.62
N SER A 246 4.12 -2.30 -19.75
CA SER A 246 5.25 -1.94 -20.62
C SER A 246 6.28 -1.06 -19.91
N LYS A 247 5.83 -0.07 -19.12
CA LYS A 247 6.72 0.80 -18.33
C LYS A 247 7.44 0.03 -17.23
N VAL A 248 6.77 -0.94 -16.60
CA VAL A 248 7.39 -1.82 -15.61
C VAL A 248 8.54 -2.60 -16.25
N ARG A 249 8.28 -3.23 -17.41
CA ARG A 249 9.30 -3.98 -18.17
C ARG A 249 10.48 -3.11 -18.58
N GLU A 250 10.21 -1.94 -19.14
CA GLU A 250 11.25 -0.98 -19.54
C GLU A 250 12.13 -0.58 -18.33
N ALA A 251 11.53 -0.29 -17.18
CA ALA A 251 12.27 0.07 -15.97
C ALA A 251 13.11 -1.10 -15.43
N VAL A 252 12.56 -2.32 -15.43
CA VAL A 252 13.28 -3.53 -15.01
C VAL A 252 14.49 -3.78 -15.91
N HIS A 253 14.33 -3.68 -17.24
CA HIS A 253 15.45 -3.82 -18.18
C HIS A 253 16.51 -2.74 -17.96
N ALA A 254 16.11 -1.48 -17.77
CA ALA A 254 17.05 -0.40 -17.49
C ALA A 254 17.84 -0.63 -16.18
N LEU A 255 17.21 -1.19 -15.13
CA LEU A 255 17.86 -1.51 -13.87
C LEU A 255 18.80 -2.72 -13.97
N LEU A 256 18.47 -3.70 -14.82
CA LEU A 256 19.37 -4.82 -15.14
C LEU A 256 20.60 -4.33 -15.94
N ASP A 257 20.38 -3.49 -16.94
CA ASP A 257 21.46 -2.90 -17.75
C ASP A 257 22.40 -2.03 -16.90
N ALA A 258 21.82 -1.29 -15.95
CA ALA A 258 22.55 -0.49 -14.97
C ALA A 258 23.23 -1.32 -13.86
N ARG A 259 22.99 -2.64 -13.80
CA ARG A 259 23.47 -3.56 -12.75
C ARG A 259 22.98 -3.21 -11.34
N GLU A 260 21.87 -2.51 -11.24
CA GLU A 260 21.14 -2.31 -9.98
C GLU A 260 20.34 -3.57 -9.63
N PHE A 261 19.88 -4.30 -10.64
CA PHE A 261 19.29 -5.63 -10.52
C PHE A 261 20.20 -6.70 -11.10
N SER A 262 19.99 -7.94 -10.67
CA SER A 262 20.69 -9.12 -11.16
C SER A 262 19.76 -10.34 -11.21
N PHE A 263 20.15 -11.34 -12.01
CA PHE A 263 19.46 -12.63 -12.00
C PHE A 263 20.04 -13.55 -10.91
N VAL A 264 19.16 -14.31 -10.27
CA VAL A 264 19.50 -15.36 -9.31
C VAL A 264 18.80 -16.65 -9.66
N THR A 265 19.52 -17.77 -9.60
CA THR A 265 18.93 -19.10 -9.78
C THR A 265 18.35 -19.59 -8.46
N VAL A 266 17.04 -19.83 -8.47
CA VAL A 266 16.28 -20.40 -7.35
C VAL A 266 15.64 -21.70 -7.80
N GLY A 267 16.15 -22.82 -7.28
CA GLY A 267 15.77 -24.14 -7.81
C GLY A 267 16.04 -24.22 -9.31
N ASN A 268 14.96 -24.36 -10.10
CA ASN A 268 15.01 -24.41 -11.57
C ASN A 268 14.60 -23.10 -12.26
N LYS A 269 14.34 -22.03 -11.50
CA LYS A 269 13.88 -20.73 -12.01
C LYS A 269 15.00 -19.70 -11.98
N SER A 270 14.99 -18.79 -12.95
CA SER A 270 15.79 -17.58 -12.92
C SER A 270 14.90 -16.42 -12.48
N LEU A 271 15.17 -15.87 -11.30
CA LEU A 271 14.45 -14.74 -10.73
C LEU A 271 15.30 -13.48 -10.76
N ILE A 272 14.67 -12.33 -10.59
CA ILE A 272 15.30 -11.00 -10.50
C ILE A 272 15.40 -10.62 -9.02
N GLN A 273 16.55 -10.10 -8.60
CA GLN A 273 16.80 -9.57 -7.27
C GLN A 273 17.59 -8.26 -7.35
N ILE A 274 17.69 -7.53 -6.24
CA ILE A 274 18.60 -6.38 -6.12
C ILE A 274 20.04 -6.88 -6.22
N ALA A 275 20.88 -6.21 -7.02
CA ALA A 275 22.30 -6.52 -7.10
C ALA A 275 23.00 -6.18 -5.78
N ASN A 276 24.02 -6.96 -5.41
CA ASN A 276 24.86 -6.72 -4.24
C ASN A 276 24.12 -6.70 -2.88
N LEU A 277 23.00 -7.43 -2.73
CA LEU A 277 22.51 -7.79 -1.40
C LEU A 277 23.67 -8.46 -0.65
N PRO A 278 24.06 -7.98 0.56
CA PRO A 278 25.09 -8.65 1.33
C PRO A 278 24.64 -10.10 1.50
N ALA A 279 25.47 -11.04 1.06
CA ALA A 279 25.16 -12.47 1.17
C ALA A 279 24.69 -12.72 2.61
N HIS A 280 23.42 -13.09 2.78
CA HIS A 280 22.87 -13.44 4.08
C HIS A 280 23.79 -14.51 4.64
N ARG A 281 24.64 -14.12 5.60
CA ARG A 281 25.58 -15.03 6.23
C ARG A 281 24.72 -16.04 6.95
N SER A 282 24.63 -17.25 6.42
CA SER A 282 24.23 -18.43 7.16
C SER A 282 25.13 -18.52 8.40
N GLN A 283 24.69 -17.93 9.51
CA GLN A 283 25.22 -18.27 10.82
C GLN A 283 24.56 -19.59 11.20
N ALA A 284 25.09 -20.67 10.64
CA ALA A 284 25.04 -21.96 11.30
C ALA A 284 26.09 -21.93 12.42
N LYS A 285 25.61 -21.89 13.67
CA LYS A 285 26.28 -22.50 14.81
C LYS A 285 25.22 -23.12 15.71
#